data_AF-A0A1F9Y6M6-F1
#
_entry.id   AF-A0A1F9Y6M6-F1
#
_cell.length_a   1.000
_cell.length_b   1.000
_cell.length_c   1.000
_cell.angle_alpha   90.00
_cell.angle_beta   90.00
_cell.angle_gamma   90.00
#
_symmetry.space_group_name_H-M   'P 1'
#
loop_
_entity.id
_entity.type
_entity.pdbx_description
1 polymer ?
#
loop_
_entity_poly.entity_id
_entity_poly.type
_entity_poly.pdbx_seq_one_letter_code
_entity_poly.pdbx_strand_id
1 'polypeptide(L)'
;MSTELVKQETQALTAADIRAQVNLIQEVMKEVMQEGQHYGKVPGCGDKPALFKPGAEKLSMTFRLRPVMDNDRDINIEHLPNGHREIRVYCHIMNMAGVELATGVGSCSTMESKYRYRGGEKLATGQPVPTEYWNLKKAGKKDEAQALIGGSGFGVGKADGMWQICEMGEKMENPDIADTYNTVLKMAKKRAYVDGILSSTGASDIFTQDIEDMDIAEKVDAPAGKPKTEAPKAKNETKAEASKANGNLIPAISGKVVNMEPHKYKSGKIKTDYTIITDDEKKYIISEWREPNAAVAPETPIIAVNVKVSEYNGQPQYIAESIRVDEPEIPFGE
;
A
#
# COMPACT_ATOMS: atom_id res chain seq x y z
N MET A 1 -40.12 2.38 -24.13
CA MET A 1 -38.99 1.56 -24.60
C MET A 1 -38.24 2.40 -25.62
N SER A 2 -37.33 3.25 -25.15
CA SER A 2 -36.52 4.11 -26.01
C SER A 2 -35.20 3.39 -26.24
N THR A 3 -35.07 2.78 -27.42
CA THR A 3 -33.83 2.13 -27.84
C THR A 3 -32.82 3.20 -28.19
N GLU A 4 -31.97 3.56 -27.23
CA GLU A 4 -30.84 4.45 -27.48
C GLU A 4 -29.78 3.66 -28.25
N LEU A 5 -29.60 3.99 -29.53
CA LEU A 5 -28.54 3.45 -30.36
C LEU A 5 -27.18 3.91 -29.78
N VAL A 6 -26.46 2.99 -29.15
CA VAL A 6 -25.02 3.12 -28.92
C VAL A 6 -24.37 3.21 -30.30
N LYS A 7 -23.97 4.42 -30.71
CA LYS A 7 -23.09 4.60 -31.87
C LYS A 7 -21.78 3.86 -31.56
N GLN A 8 -21.54 2.74 -32.24
CA GLN A 8 -20.21 2.17 -32.33
C GLN A 8 -19.32 3.20 -33.05
N GLU A 9 -18.43 3.86 -32.31
CA GLU A 9 -17.37 4.69 -32.88
C GLU A 9 -16.30 3.78 -33.50
N THR A 10 -16.59 3.26 -34.70
CA THR A 10 -15.67 2.51 -35.56
C THR A 10 -14.87 3.45 -36.47
N GLN A 11 -14.27 4.50 -35.92
CA GLN A 11 -13.25 5.28 -36.63
C GLN A 11 -11.96 5.28 -35.82
N ALA A 12 -10.83 5.05 -36.50
CA ALA A 12 -9.52 5.17 -35.88
C ALA A 12 -9.29 6.61 -35.38
N LEU A 13 -8.62 6.74 -34.23
CA LEU A 13 -8.26 8.04 -33.67
C LEU A 13 -7.33 8.80 -34.63
N THR A 14 -7.58 10.11 -34.77
CA THR A 14 -6.69 10.97 -35.56
C THR A 14 -5.45 11.35 -34.76
N ALA A 15 -4.42 11.86 -35.45
CA ALA A 15 -3.24 12.41 -34.78
C ALA A 15 -3.57 13.60 -33.85
N ALA A 16 -4.68 14.31 -34.09
CA ALA A 16 -5.14 15.38 -33.21
C ALA A 16 -5.72 14.80 -31.90
N ASP A 17 -6.50 13.72 -31.99
CA ASP A 17 -7.10 13.05 -30.83
C ASP A 17 -6.03 12.43 -29.94
N ILE A 18 -5.05 11.73 -30.53
CA ILE A 18 -3.91 11.15 -29.81
C ILE A 18 -3.13 12.26 -29.08
N ARG A 19 -2.89 13.40 -29.74
CA ARG A 19 -2.19 14.54 -29.14
C ARG A 19 -2.98 15.16 -27.99
N ALA A 20 -4.30 15.29 -28.14
CA ALA A 20 -5.17 15.79 -27.07
C ALA A 20 -5.11 14.91 -25.82
N GLN A 21 -5.09 13.59 -26.00
CA GLN A 21 -4.94 12.63 -24.92
C GLN A 21 -3.58 12.73 -24.21
N VAL A 22 -2.48 12.81 -24.97
CA VAL A 22 -1.14 13.01 -24.39
C VAL A 22 -1.05 14.33 -23.61
N ASN A 23 -1.58 15.42 -24.17
CA ASN A 23 -1.60 16.72 -23.50
C ASN A 23 -2.38 16.66 -22.18
N LEU A 24 -3.52 15.97 -22.15
CA LEU A 24 -4.31 15.79 -20.93
C LEU A 24 -3.53 15.03 -19.85
N ILE A 25 -2.78 13.97 -20.22
CA ILE A 25 -1.95 13.23 -19.27
C ILE A 25 -0.85 14.13 -18.69
N GLN A 26 -0.20 14.93 -19.54
CA GLN A 26 0.82 15.87 -19.11
C GLN A 26 0.26 16.96 -18.19
N GLU A 27 -0.94 17.46 -18.47
CA GLU A 27 -1.65 18.41 -17.61
C GLU A 27 -1.96 17.81 -16.24
N VAL A 28 -2.53 16.60 -16.20
CA VAL A 28 -2.80 15.89 -14.93
C VAL A 28 -1.52 15.62 -14.15
N MET A 29 -0.45 15.22 -14.84
CA MET A 29 0.86 15.00 -14.21
C MET A 29 1.39 16.29 -13.58
N LYS A 30 1.26 17.43 -14.27
CA LYS A 30 1.75 18.72 -13.80
C LYS A 30 0.90 19.34 -12.69
N GLU A 31 -0.41 19.27 -12.80
CA GLU A 31 -1.34 20.03 -11.94
C GLU A 31 -1.85 19.19 -10.74
N VAL A 32 -1.84 17.85 -10.83
CA VAL A 32 -2.48 16.98 -9.83
C VAL A 32 -1.50 15.97 -9.21
N MET A 33 -0.51 15.50 -9.97
CA MET A 33 0.46 14.52 -9.47
C MET A 33 1.62 15.19 -8.73
N GLN A 34 2.28 14.41 -7.88
CA GLN A 34 3.42 14.83 -7.08
C GLN A 34 4.54 13.81 -7.26
N GLU A 35 5.73 14.29 -7.63
CA GLU A 35 6.93 13.47 -7.74
C GLU A 35 7.28 12.84 -6.38
N GLY A 36 7.70 11.57 -6.39
CA GLY A 36 7.95 10.75 -5.21
C GLY A 36 6.72 10.06 -4.62
N GLN A 37 5.50 10.53 -4.93
CA GLN A 37 4.25 9.96 -4.42
C GLN A 37 3.39 9.30 -5.51
N HIS A 38 3.28 9.95 -6.67
CA HIS A 38 2.45 9.50 -7.79
C HIS A 38 3.30 8.96 -8.95
N TYR A 39 4.52 9.46 -9.10
CA TYR A 39 5.52 8.98 -10.06
C TYR A 39 6.92 9.33 -9.53
N GLY A 40 7.97 8.72 -10.07
CA GLY A 40 9.34 9.12 -9.71
C GLY A 40 10.43 8.41 -10.50
N LYS A 41 11.64 8.98 -10.50
CA LYS A 41 12.82 8.32 -11.11
C LYS A 41 13.31 7.18 -10.23
N VAL A 42 13.45 6.00 -10.82
CA VAL A 42 14.04 4.83 -10.16
C VAL A 42 15.48 4.63 -10.65
N PRO A 43 16.47 4.46 -9.74
CA PRO A 43 17.87 4.30 -10.14
C PRO A 43 18.09 3.16 -11.14
N GLY A 44 18.72 3.46 -12.27
CA GLY A 44 19.10 2.47 -13.29
C GLY A 44 18.14 2.35 -14.48
N CYS A 45 17.05 3.14 -14.53
CA CYS A 45 16.01 2.99 -15.56
C CYS A 45 15.82 4.22 -16.48
N GLY A 46 16.90 4.94 -16.74
CA GLY A 46 16.91 6.07 -17.67
C GLY A 46 16.17 7.30 -17.12
N ASP A 47 15.73 8.17 -18.04
CA ASP A 47 15.16 9.48 -17.68
C ASP A 47 13.66 9.48 -17.44
N LYS A 48 12.93 8.46 -17.94
CA LYS A 48 11.49 8.37 -17.78
C LYS A 48 11.12 8.01 -16.34
N PRO A 49 10.20 8.74 -15.69
CA PRO A 49 9.72 8.37 -14.36
C PRO A 49 8.87 7.09 -14.42
N ALA A 50 8.94 6.27 -13.37
CA ALA A 50 8.00 5.18 -13.15
C ALA A 50 6.67 5.76 -12.66
N LEU A 51 5.55 5.25 -13.18
CA LEU A 51 4.22 5.57 -12.64
C LEU A 51 3.99 4.76 -11.38
N PHE A 52 3.56 5.40 -10.29
CA PHE A 52 3.21 4.70 -9.05
C PHE A 52 1.72 4.40 -9.00
N LYS A 53 1.32 3.38 -8.22
CA LYS A 53 -0.10 3.05 -7.99
C LYS A 53 -1.01 4.26 -7.71
N PRO A 54 -0.65 5.23 -6.84
CA PRO A 54 -1.47 6.44 -6.65
C PRO A 54 -1.58 7.31 -7.90
N GLY A 55 -0.54 7.39 -8.73
CA GLY A 55 -0.58 8.09 -10.02
C GLY A 55 -1.47 7.37 -11.04
N ALA A 56 -1.37 6.04 -11.10
CA ALA A 56 -2.26 5.23 -11.94
C ALA A 56 -3.74 5.39 -11.53
N GLU A 57 -4.04 5.54 -10.23
CA GLU A 57 -5.38 5.86 -9.75
C GLU A 57 -5.87 7.23 -10.18
N LYS A 58 -5.00 8.24 -10.22
CA LYS A 58 -5.34 9.55 -10.77
C LYS A 58 -5.69 9.45 -12.25
N LEU A 59 -4.90 8.73 -13.05
CA LEU A 59 -5.21 8.53 -14.47
C LEU A 59 -6.51 7.75 -14.66
N SER A 60 -6.70 6.66 -13.92
CA SER A 60 -7.94 5.89 -13.93
C SER A 60 -9.15 6.77 -13.65
N MET A 61 -9.05 7.68 -12.68
CA MET A 61 -10.12 8.62 -12.35
C MET A 61 -10.33 9.67 -13.44
N THR A 62 -9.27 10.26 -13.99
CA THR A 62 -9.32 11.24 -15.08
C THR A 62 -10.05 10.67 -16.30
N PHE A 63 -9.70 9.45 -16.70
CA PHE A 63 -10.27 8.80 -17.88
C PHE A 63 -11.56 8.01 -17.59
N ARG A 64 -12.09 8.08 -16.35
CA ARG A 64 -13.28 7.35 -15.89
C ARG A 64 -13.21 5.86 -16.23
N LEU A 65 -12.05 5.27 -15.98
CA LEU A 65 -11.78 3.86 -16.22
C LEU A 65 -12.32 3.02 -15.07
N ARG A 66 -12.81 1.82 -15.41
CA ARG A 66 -13.27 0.81 -14.49
C ARG A 66 -12.36 -0.43 -14.57
N PRO A 67 -11.28 -0.47 -13.79
CA PRO A 67 -10.47 -1.66 -13.61
C PRO A 67 -11.28 -2.77 -12.92
N VAL A 68 -11.25 -3.98 -13.49
CA VAL A 68 -11.92 -5.17 -12.99
C VAL A 68 -10.88 -6.28 -12.83
N MET A 69 -10.94 -6.96 -11.69
CA MET A 69 -10.19 -8.19 -11.42
C MET A 69 -11.15 -9.13 -10.70
N ASP A 70 -11.55 -10.20 -11.36
CA ASP A 70 -12.32 -11.28 -10.75
C ASP A 70 -11.40 -12.19 -9.93
N ASN A 71 -11.82 -12.55 -8.72
CA ASN A 71 -10.94 -13.31 -7.83
C ASN A 71 -10.71 -14.75 -8.29
N ASP A 72 -11.66 -15.34 -9.02
CA ASP A 72 -11.60 -16.74 -9.44
C ASP A 72 -11.01 -16.89 -10.85
N ARG A 73 -11.22 -15.90 -11.73
CA ARG A 73 -10.77 -15.95 -13.13
C ARG A 73 -9.43 -15.27 -13.37
N ASP A 74 -9.18 -14.15 -12.69
CA ASP A 74 -8.08 -13.26 -13.06
C ASP A 74 -6.88 -13.38 -12.12
N ILE A 75 -6.99 -14.20 -11.06
CA ILE A 75 -5.92 -14.43 -10.09
C ILE A 75 -5.50 -15.89 -10.15
N ASN A 76 -4.36 -16.13 -10.79
CA ASN A 76 -3.74 -17.45 -10.89
C ASN A 76 -2.68 -17.60 -9.81
N ILE A 77 -2.86 -18.57 -8.92
CA ILE A 77 -1.90 -18.93 -7.89
C ILE A 77 -1.29 -20.29 -8.24
N GLU A 78 0.00 -20.28 -8.55
CA GLU A 78 0.80 -21.48 -8.75
C GLU A 78 1.52 -21.84 -7.44
N HIS A 79 1.28 -23.06 -6.95
CA HIS A 79 1.97 -23.59 -5.78
C HIS A 79 3.32 -24.17 -6.18
N LEU A 80 4.38 -23.69 -5.53
CA LEU A 80 5.76 -24.09 -5.76
C LEU A 80 6.28 -24.90 -4.55
N PRO A 81 7.44 -25.57 -4.68
CA PRO A 81 8.05 -26.30 -3.57
C PRO A 81 8.29 -25.44 -2.32
N ASN A 82 8.43 -26.08 -1.16
CA ASN A 82 8.72 -25.43 0.13
C ASN A 82 7.70 -24.36 0.57
N GLY A 83 6.45 -24.48 0.12
CA GLY A 83 5.42 -23.49 0.43
C GLY A 83 5.55 -22.20 -0.37
N HIS A 84 6.43 -22.14 -1.37
CA HIS A 84 6.45 -21.00 -2.27
C HIS A 84 5.19 -20.94 -3.13
N ARG A 85 4.87 -19.74 -3.61
CA ARG A 85 3.81 -19.45 -4.57
C ARG A 85 4.27 -18.41 -5.58
N GLU A 86 3.85 -18.59 -6.83
CA GLU A 86 3.84 -17.57 -7.87
C GLU A 86 2.40 -17.12 -8.10
N ILE A 87 2.19 -15.81 -8.22
CA ILE A 87 0.87 -15.22 -8.43
C ILE A 87 0.93 -14.41 -9.72
N ARG A 88 0.00 -14.70 -10.63
CA ARG A 88 -0.23 -13.92 -11.85
C ARG A 88 -1.64 -13.34 -11.81
N VAL A 89 -1.75 -12.06 -12.07
CA VAL A 89 -3.00 -11.30 -12.04
C VAL A 89 -3.23 -10.64 -13.40
N TYR A 90 -4.47 -10.72 -13.87
CA TYR A 90 -4.98 -9.97 -15.02
C TYR A 90 -5.89 -8.84 -14.53
N CYS A 91 -5.77 -7.66 -15.12
CA CYS A 91 -6.62 -6.51 -14.81
C CYS A 91 -7.27 -5.98 -16.07
N HIS A 92 -8.57 -6.15 -16.17
CA HIS A 92 -9.37 -5.69 -17.31
C HIS A 92 -9.74 -4.22 -17.11
N ILE A 93 -9.27 -3.34 -17.98
CA ILE A 93 -9.58 -1.92 -17.92
C ILE A 93 -10.76 -1.62 -18.83
N MET A 94 -11.92 -1.37 -18.22
CA MET A 94 -13.14 -1.06 -18.96
C MET A 94 -13.37 0.44 -19.02
N ASN A 95 -14.05 0.92 -20.05
CA ASN A 95 -14.67 2.25 -20.02
C ASN A 95 -16.04 2.20 -19.31
N MET A 96 -16.66 3.37 -19.15
CA MET A 96 -17.99 3.48 -18.52
C MET A 96 -19.11 2.78 -19.30
N ALA A 97 -18.93 2.54 -20.60
CA ALA A 97 -19.87 1.80 -21.44
C ALA A 97 -19.70 0.28 -21.32
N GLY A 98 -18.72 -0.20 -20.56
CA GLY A 98 -18.45 -1.64 -20.38
C GLY A 98 -17.64 -2.27 -21.51
N VAL A 99 -16.99 -1.47 -22.35
CA VAL A 99 -16.04 -1.95 -23.36
C VAL A 99 -14.65 -2.05 -22.75
N GLU A 100 -13.97 -3.17 -22.95
CA GLU A 100 -12.59 -3.36 -22.52
C GLU A 100 -11.63 -2.59 -23.43
N LEU A 101 -10.79 -1.76 -22.82
CA LEU A 101 -9.79 -0.95 -23.53
C LEU A 101 -8.41 -1.62 -23.53
N ALA A 102 -8.05 -2.30 -22.44
CA ALA A 102 -6.79 -3.00 -22.30
C ALA A 102 -6.87 -4.05 -21.17
N THR A 103 -6.00 -5.05 -21.23
CA THR A 103 -5.75 -5.97 -20.11
C THR A 103 -4.33 -5.73 -19.61
N GLY A 104 -4.18 -5.38 -18.34
CA GLY A 104 -2.89 -5.33 -17.66
C GLY A 104 -2.51 -6.67 -17.05
N VAL A 105 -1.22 -7.00 -17.04
CA VAL A 105 -0.70 -8.25 -16.47
C VAL A 105 0.33 -7.93 -15.39
N GLY A 106 0.21 -8.60 -14.25
CA GLY A 106 1.17 -8.48 -13.15
C GLY A 106 1.49 -9.83 -12.56
N SER A 107 2.77 -10.11 -12.34
CA SER A 107 3.20 -11.29 -11.60
C SER A 107 4.05 -10.91 -10.40
N CYS A 108 4.02 -11.74 -9.36
CA CYS A 108 4.94 -11.65 -8.23
C CYS A 108 5.12 -13.05 -7.65
N SER A 109 6.32 -13.36 -7.20
CA SER A 109 6.63 -14.68 -6.64
C SER A 109 7.29 -14.56 -5.28
N THR A 110 6.90 -15.43 -4.36
CA THR A 110 7.61 -15.62 -3.09
C THR A 110 9.05 -16.12 -3.28
N MET A 111 9.42 -16.57 -4.49
CA MET A 111 10.81 -16.91 -4.85
C MET A 111 11.66 -15.67 -5.17
N GLU A 112 11.10 -14.47 -5.29
CA GLU A 112 11.90 -13.24 -5.41
C GLU A 112 12.78 -13.07 -4.16
N SER A 113 14.05 -12.68 -4.34
CA SER A 113 15.07 -12.69 -3.27
C SER A 113 14.65 -11.98 -1.99
N LYS A 114 13.86 -10.90 -2.10
CA LYS A 114 13.37 -10.11 -0.97
C LYS A 114 12.31 -10.80 -0.11
N TYR A 115 11.59 -11.78 -0.66
CA TYR A 115 10.64 -12.61 0.09
C TYR A 115 11.24 -13.96 0.46
N ARG A 116 12.05 -14.52 -0.45
CA ARG A 116 12.63 -15.84 -0.33
C ARG A 116 13.65 -15.94 0.78
N TYR A 117 14.50 -14.93 0.95
CA TYR A 117 15.64 -15.02 1.85
C TYR A 117 15.46 -14.18 3.11
N ARG A 118 15.99 -14.70 4.21
CA ARG A 118 16.28 -13.95 5.44
C ARG A 118 17.79 -13.83 5.60
N GLY A 119 18.22 -12.78 6.30
CA GLY A 119 19.63 -12.65 6.67
C GLY A 119 20.05 -13.89 7.48
N GLY A 120 21.23 -14.42 7.19
CA GLY A 120 21.80 -15.51 7.97
C GLY A 120 22.10 -15.11 9.41
N GLU A 121 22.50 -16.08 10.21
CA GLU A 121 22.94 -15.83 11.59
C GLU A 121 24.06 -14.78 11.63
N LYS A 122 23.97 -13.86 12.59
CA LYS A 122 25.01 -12.85 12.81
C LYS A 122 26.02 -13.38 13.81
N LEU A 123 27.16 -13.83 13.33
CA LEU A 123 28.24 -14.33 14.16
C LEU A 123 29.10 -13.16 14.62
N ALA A 124 29.06 -12.83 15.92
CA ALA A 124 29.84 -11.72 16.47
C ALA A 124 31.34 -12.02 16.39
N THR A 125 32.11 -11.11 15.79
CA THR A 125 33.56 -11.28 15.64
C THR A 125 34.35 -10.87 16.88
N GLY A 126 33.66 -10.32 17.90
CA GLY A 126 34.30 -9.70 19.08
C GLY A 126 34.84 -8.30 18.83
N GLN A 127 34.88 -7.83 17.58
CA GLN A 127 35.41 -6.50 17.27
C GLN A 127 34.34 -5.42 17.45
N PRO A 128 34.61 -4.34 18.21
CA PRO A 128 33.67 -3.24 18.35
C PRO A 128 33.51 -2.49 17.02
N VAL A 129 32.31 -1.99 16.75
CA VAL A 129 32.06 -1.20 15.55
C VAL A 129 32.78 0.15 15.66
N PRO A 130 33.64 0.53 14.70
CA PRO A 130 34.33 1.82 14.72
C PRO A 130 33.33 2.98 14.74
N THR A 131 33.59 4.04 15.53
CA THR A 131 32.70 5.22 15.57
C THR A 131 32.52 5.84 14.18
N GLU A 132 33.57 5.79 13.35
CA GLU A 132 33.57 6.33 11.99
C GLU A 132 32.58 5.63 11.05
N TYR A 133 32.27 4.35 11.29
CA TYR A 133 31.21 3.64 10.58
C TYR A 133 29.87 4.40 10.67
N TRP A 134 29.51 4.86 11.88
CA TRP A 134 28.25 5.58 12.11
C TRP A 134 28.25 6.97 11.46
N ASN A 135 29.40 7.63 11.42
CA ASN A 135 29.56 8.92 10.76
C ASN A 135 29.38 8.79 9.24
N LEU A 136 30.07 7.83 8.62
CA LEU A 136 29.96 7.56 7.19
C LEU A 136 28.54 7.12 6.79
N LYS A 137 27.88 6.31 7.62
CA LYS A 137 26.49 5.90 7.40
C LYS A 137 25.53 7.10 7.45
N LYS A 138 25.70 8.02 8.39
CA LYS A 138 24.92 9.27 8.47
C LYS A 138 25.21 10.21 7.30
N ALA A 139 26.44 10.22 6.79
CA ALA A 139 26.84 11.00 5.63
C ALA A 139 26.40 10.39 4.28
N GLY A 140 25.74 9.21 4.28
CA GLY A 140 25.31 8.52 3.06
C GLY A 140 26.41 7.76 2.32
N LYS A 141 27.63 7.72 2.87
CA LYS A 141 28.81 7.02 2.30
C LYS A 141 28.80 5.54 2.68
N LYS A 142 27.80 4.81 2.19
CA LYS A 142 27.55 3.41 2.58
C LYS A 142 28.70 2.47 2.20
N ASP A 143 29.32 2.67 1.05
CA ASP A 143 30.41 1.79 0.57
C ASP A 143 31.67 1.96 1.42
N GLU A 144 32.03 3.20 1.75
CA GLU A 144 33.14 3.51 2.67
C GLU A 144 32.87 2.96 4.07
N ALA A 145 31.62 3.10 4.57
CA ALA A 145 31.22 2.53 5.85
C ALA A 145 31.33 1.00 5.84
N GLN A 146 30.88 0.35 4.76
CA GLN A 146 30.92 -1.10 4.63
C GLN A 146 32.37 -1.61 4.58
N ALA A 147 33.26 -0.91 3.88
CA ALA A 147 34.68 -1.23 3.85
C ALA A 147 35.35 -1.18 5.24
N LEU A 148 34.91 -0.27 6.13
CA LEU A 148 35.43 -0.17 7.50
C LEU A 148 35.09 -1.38 8.39
N ILE A 149 34.05 -2.14 8.06
CA ILE A 149 33.62 -3.31 8.87
C ILE A 149 34.00 -4.65 8.22
N GLY A 150 34.83 -4.64 7.17
CA GLY A 150 35.30 -5.86 6.50
C GLY A 150 34.72 -6.11 5.11
N GLY A 151 33.83 -5.25 4.60
CA GLY A 151 33.30 -5.35 3.25
C GLY A 151 32.04 -6.24 3.13
N SER A 152 31.85 -6.87 1.97
CA SER A 152 30.70 -7.76 1.73
C SER A 152 30.76 -8.99 2.65
N GLY A 153 29.61 -9.36 3.23
CA GLY A 153 29.53 -10.45 4.21
C GLY A 153 29.66 -10.01 5.67
N PHE A 154 29.96 -8.75 5.96
CA PHE A 154 29.98 -8.22 7.33
C PHE A 154 28.81 -7.27 7.60
N GLY A 155 28.35 -7.25 8.84
CA GLY A 155 27.27 -6.39 9.32
C GLY A 155 27.53 -5.91 10.73
N VAL A 156 26.56 -5.19 11.29
CA VAL A 156 26.59 -4.79 12.70
C VAL A 156 25.47 -5.50 13.45
N GLY A 157 25.79 -5.94 14.66
CA GLY A 157 24.88 -6.61 15.57
C GLY A 157 25.20 -6.25 17.02
N LYS A 158 24.24 -6.48 17.91
CA LYS A 158 24.44 -6.27 19.34
C LYS A 158 24.72 -7.63 19.99
N ALA A 159 25.92 -7.80 20.52
CA ALA A 159 26.35 -8.97 21.26
C ALA A 159 26.91 -8.51 22.61
N ASP A 160 26.54 -9.20 23.68
CA ASP A 160 26.96 -8.87 25.06
C ASP A 160 26.72 -7.40 25.45
N GLY A 161 25.60 -6.83 24.99
CA GLY A 161 25.22 -5.45 25.29
C GLY A 161 25.96 -4.38 24.46
N MET A 162 26.93 -4.76 23.63
CA MET A 162 27.74 -3.84 22.81
C MET A 162 27.53 -4.06 21.31
N TRP A 163 27.69 -2.99 20.53
CA TRP A 163 27.69 -3.08 19.07
C TRP A 163 29.02 -3.65 18.58
N GLN A 164 28.94 -4.79 17.91
CA GLN A 164 30.10 -5.48 17.35
C GLN A 164 29.90 -5.69 15.85
N ILE A 165 31.03 -5.85 15.15
CA ILE A 165 31.06 -6.34 13.78
C ILE A 165 30.62 -7.80 13.83
N CYS A 166 29.71 -8.17 12.94
CA CYS A 166 29.22 -9.53 12.79
C CYS A 166 29.54 -10.03 11.38
N GLU A 167 30.01 -11.26 11.27
CA GLU A 167 29.97 -11.98 10.02
C GLU A 167 28.52 -12.40 9.76
N MET A 168 28.02 -12.11 8.57
CA MET A 168 26.67 -12.44 8.13
C MET A 168 26.71 -13.83 7.52
N GLY A 169 26.06 -14.79 8.19
CA GLY A 169 25.92 -16.14 7.68
C GLY A 169 25.17 -16.19 6.34
N GLU A 170 25.17 -17.38 5.73
CA GLU A 170 24.50 -17.62 4.46
C GLU A 170 23.02 -17.23 4.51
N LYS A 171 22.51 -16.67 3.41
CA LYS A 171 21.10 -16.33 3.26
C LYS A 171 20.28 -17.61 3.36
N MET A 172 19.48 -17.73 4.42
CA MET A 172 18.60 -18.88 4.63
C MET A 172 17.26 -18.63 3.95
N GLU A 173 16.64 -19.71 3.47
CA GLU A 173 15.25 -19.65 2.97
C GLU A 173 14.32 -19.24 4.12
N ASN A 174 13.36 -18.37 3.82
CA ASN A 174 12.47 -17.79 4.80
C ASN A 174 11.54 -18.89 5.39
N PRO A 175 11.66 -19.22 6.68
CA PRO A 175 10.84 -20.28 7.28
C PRO A 175 9.35 -19.91 7.30
N ASP A 176 9.05 -18.62 7.44
CA ASP A 176 7.68 -18.08 7.51
C ASP A 176 7.27 -17.49 6.16
N ILE A 177 7.36 -18.28 5.09
CA ILE A 177 7.06 -17.79 3.73
C ILE A 177 5.58 -17.37 3.59
N ALA A 178 4.69 -17.97 4.38
CA ALA A 178 3.26 -17.69 4.38
C ALA A 178 2.92 -16.23 4.73
N ASP A 179 3.73 -15.59 5.58
CA ASP A 179 3.58 -14.17 5.95
C ASP A 179 3.71 -13.25 4.73
N THR A 180 4.40 -13.71 3.69
CA THR A 180 4.62 -12.94 2.47
C THR A 180 3.51 -13.13 1.41
N TYR A 181 2.61 -14.11 1.57
CA TYR A 181 1.61 -14.43 0.54
C TYR A 181 0.70 -13.25 0.19
N ASN A 182 0.17 -12.56 1.20
CA ASN A 182 -0.69 -11.40 0.94
C ASN A 182 0.11 -10.22 0.35
N THR A 183 1.40 -10.09 0.71
CA THR A 183 2.29 -9.09 0.11
C THR A 183 2.43 -9.37 -1.37
N VAL A 184 2.88 -10.58 -1.75
CA VAL A 184 3.04 -11.01 -3.15
C VAL A 184 1.74 -10.86 -3.95
N LEU A 185 0.59 -11.22 -3.37
CA LEU A 185 -0.71 -11.03 -4.01
C LEU A 185 -1.01 -9.55 -4.30
N LYS A 186 -0.82 -8.68 -3.30
CA LYS A 186 -1.03 -7.23 -3.46
C LYS A 186 -0.06 -6.64 -4.48
N MET A 187 1.17 -7.14 -4.53
CA MET A 187 2.16 -6.71 -5.52
C MET A 187 1.76 -7.11 -6.94
N ALA A 188 1.33 -8.35 -7.16
CA ALA A 188 0.85 -8.80 -8.47
C ALA A 188 -0.36 -7.97 -8.93
N LYS A 189 -1.35 -7.72 -8.04
CA LYS A 189 -2.50 -6.84 -8.32
C LYS A 189 -2.07 -5.41 -8.65
N LYS A 190 -1.10 -4.86 -7.92
CA LYS A 190 -0.57 -3.51 -8.16
C LYS A 190 0.06 -3.42 -9.55
N ARG A 191 0.94 -4.36 -9.91
CA ARG A 191 1.61 -4.42 -11.21
C ARG A 191 0.59 -4.54 -12.36
N ALA A 192 -0.37 -5.46 -12.24
CA ALA A 192 -1.43 -5.65 -13.23
C ALA A 192 -2.27 -4.38 -13.42
N TYR A 193 -2.61 -3.68 -12.33
CA TYR A 193 -3.35 -2.43 -12.39
C TYR A 193 -2.56 -1.34 -13.13
N VAL A 194 -1.30 -1.10 -12.74
CA VAL A 194 -0.47 -0.03 -13.32
C VAL A 194 -0.22 -0.29 -14.81
N ASP A 195 0.10 -1.53 -15.18
CA ASP A 195 0.27 -1.94 -16.58
C ASP A 195 -1.01 -1.70 -17.40
N GLY A 196 -2.17 -2.11 -16.87
CA GLY A 196 -3.46 -1.90 -17.54
C GLY A 196 -3.78 -0.41 -17.74
N ILE A 197 -3.53 0.43 -16.74
CA ILE A 197 -3.73 1.88 -16.87
C ILE A 197 -2.81 2.46 -17.92
N LEU A 198 -1.51 2.13 -17.91
CA LEU A 198 -0.56 2.63 -18.90
C LEU A 198 -0.95 2.22 -20.32
N SER A 199 -1.39 0.97 -20.51
CA SER A 199 -1.84 0.43 -21.79
C SER A 199 -3.14 1.07 -22.29
N SER A 200 -4.13 1.26 -21.40
CA SER A 200 -5.42 1.85 -21.77
C SER A 200 -5.35 3.36 -22.03
N THR A 201 -4.49 4.10 -21.32
CA THR A 201 -4.36 5.55 -21.50
C THR A 201 -3.25 5.93 -22.48
N GLY A 202 -2.45 4.98 -22.98
CA GLY A 202 -1.28 5.29 -23.82
C GLY A 202 -0.21 6.11 -23.09
N ALA A 203 -0.12 5.99 -21.77
CA ALA A 203 0.77 6.82 -20.95
C ALA A 203 2.22 6.30 -20.88
N SER A 204 2.53 5.17 -21.53
CA SER A 204 3.87 4.56 -21.59
C SER A 204 4.94 5.43 -22.27
N ASP A 205 4.52 6.45 -23.04
CA ASP A 205 5.46 7.44 -23.58
C ASP A 205 6.01 8.36 -22.49
N ILE A 206 5.21 8.64 -21.44
CA ILE A 206 5.54 9.53 -20.33
C ILE A 206 6.12 8.75 -19.15
N PHE A 207 5.56 7.57 -18.85
CA PHE A 207 5.94 6.76 -17.70
C PHE A 207 6.44 5.37 -18.08
N THR A 208 7.23 4.75 -17.20
CA THR A 208 7.61 3.33 -17.29
C THR A 208 6.77 2.47 -16.35
N GLN A 209 6.62 1.18 -16.72
CA GLN A 209 5.81 0.18 -16.02
C GLN A 209 6.54 -0.48 -14.84
N ASP A 210 7.84 -0.76 -14.98
CA ASP A 210 8.45 -1.92 -14.30
C ASP A 210 9.53 -1.62 -13.26
N ILE A 211 9.33 -0.68 -12.34
CA ILE A 211 10.37 -0.53 -11.30
C ILE A 211 9.94 -0.01 -9.92
N GLU A 212 8.66 -0.06 -9.55
CA GLU A 212 8.23 0.33 -8.19
C GLU A 212 8.84 -0.52 -7.06
N ASP A 213 9.39 -1.69 -7.41
CA ASP A 213 9.70 -2.76 -6.46
C ASP A 213 11.20 -3.09 -6.38
N MET A 214 12.07 -2.29 -7.02
CA MET A 214 13.48 -2.25 -6.68
C MET A 214 13.64 -1.60 -5.30
N ASP A 215 13.21 -2.35 -4.28
CA ASP A 215 13.87 -2.27 -2.99
C ASP A 215 15.38 -2.32 -3.27
N ILE A 216 16.14 -1.53 -2.54
CA ILE A 216 17.60 -1.49 -2.57
C ILE A 216 18.12 -2.83 -2.01
N ALA A 217 17.82 -3.93 -2.69
CA ALA A 217 18.50 -5.19 -2.57
C ALA A 217 19.83 -4.96 -3.27
N GLU A 218 20.86 -4.74 -2.45
CA GLU A 218 22.27 -4.99 -2.72
C GLU A 218 22.55 -5.19 -4.22
N LYS A 219 22.88 -4.09 -4.91
CA LYS A 219 23.35 -4.18 -6.29
C LYS A 219 24.52 -5.15 -6.31
N VAL A 220 24.30 -6.29 -6.95
CA VAL A 220 25.36 -7.21 -7.35
C VAL A 220 26.25 -6.45 -8.33
N ASP A 221 27.56 -6.51 -8.08
CA ASP A 221 28.60 -5.74 -8.75
C ASP A 221 28.52 -5.76 -10.29
N ALA A 222 28.66 -4.58 -10.89
CA ALA A 222 29.20 -4.40 -12.24
C ALA A 222 30.10 -3.15 -12.26
N PRO A 223 31.29 -3.19 -12.90
CA PRO A 223 32.35 -2.22 -12.63
C PRO A 223 32.22 -0.89 -13.40
N ALA A 224 32.33 0.19 -12.62
CA ALA A 224 33.01 1.49 -12.81
C ALA A 224 33.00 2.25 -14.16
N GLY A 225 32.51 3.51 -14.09
CA GLY A 225 32.93 4.67 -14.90
C GLY A 225 32.33 6.00 -14.39
N LYS A 226 33.15 6.91 -13.85
CA LYS A 226 32.84 8.23 -13.19
C LYS A 226 32.83 9.42 -14.21
N PRO A 227 32.76 10.75 -13.87
CA PRO A 227 32.35 11.50 -12.65
C PRO A 227 31.52 12.84 -12.82
N LYS A 228 30.92 13.32 -11.69
CA LYS A 228 30.69 14.73 -11.17
C LYS A 228 29.55 15.61 -11.74
N THR A 229 28.71 16.32 -10.95
CA THR A 229 29.02 17.50 -10.06
C THR A 229 27.86 17.82 -9.05
N GLU A 230 28.18 18.47 -7.91
CA GLU A 230 27.37 18.78 -6.69
C GLU A 230 26.50 20.08 -6.75
N ALA A 231 25.23 20.06 -6.26
CA ALA A 231 24.62 20.69 -5.04
C ALA A 231 24.29 22.24 -5.08
N PRO A 232 23.39 22.85 -4.22
CA PRO A 232 22.74 22.36 -2.98
C PRO A 232 21.28 22.82 -2.58
N LYS A 233 20.65 22.05 -1.63
CA LYS A 233 19.70 22.42 -0.49
C LYS A 233 18.23 22.84 -0.79
N ALA A 234 17.17 22.50 -0.02
CA ALA A 234 16.95 22.28 1.44
C ALA A 234 15.78 21.28 1.72
N LYS A 235 15.87 20.32 2.68
CA LYS A 235 15.28 20.24 4.07
C LYS A 235 13.82 20.74 4.19
N ASN A 236 12.85 20.13 4.87
CA ASN A 236 12.64 19.07 5.89
C ASN A 236 11.12 18.71 5.76
N GLU A 237 10.53 17.59 6.20
CA GLU A 237 10.32 17.18 7.60
C GLU A 237 9.46 15.91 7.66
N THR A 238 9.67 15.14 8.73
CA THR A 238 9.18 13.79 9.03
C THR A 238 7.70 13.77 9.46
N LYS A 239 6.93 12.73 9.12
CA LYS A 239 5.86 12.28 10.04
C LYS A 239 5.55 10.79 9.99
N ALA A 240 5.34 10.31 11.21
CA ALA A 240 5.22 8.95 11.68
C ALA A 240 4.04 8.16 11.13
N GLU A 241 4.24 6.85 11.24
CA GLU A 241 3.39 5.71 10.90
C GLU A 241 1.96 5.80 11.47
N ALA A 242 0.99 5.48 10.62
CA ALA A 242 -0.32 4.99 11.03
C ALA A 242 -0.62 3.72 10.22
N SER A 243 -0.54 2.57 10.89
CA SER A 243 -0.91 1.25 10.36
C SER A 243 -2.38 1.23 9.95
N LYS A 244 -2.66 1.16 8.65
CA LYS A 244 -4.03 0.93 8.14
C LYS A 244 -4.31 -0.57 8.09
N ALA A 245 -5.06 -1.05 9.09
CA ALA A 245 -5.73 -2.35 9.03
C ALA A 245 -6.89 -2.28 8.02
N ASN A 246 -6.84 -3.12 6.99
CA ASN A 246 -7.95 -3.36 6.07
C ASN A 246 -8.99 -4.23 6.80
N GLY A 247 -10.15 -3.66 7.12
CA GLY A 247 -11.27 -4.39 7.71
C GLY A 247 -12.35 -4.59 6.66
N ASN A 248 -12.90 -5.79 6.58
CA ASN A 248 -14.11 -6.07 5.81
C ASN A 248 -15.27 -5.30 6.45
N LEU A 249 -16.02 -4.58 5.63
CA LEU A 249 -17.27 -3.93 6.02
C LEU A 249 -18.40 -4.96 5.93
N ILE A 250 -19.20 -5.07 6.99
CA ILE A 250 -20.47 -5.80 7.00
C ILE A 250 -21.62 -4.78 6.94
N PRO A 251 -22.78 -5.11 6.35
CA PRO A 251 -23.93 -4.22 6.35
C PRO A 251 -24.40 -3.90 7.78
N ALA A 252 -25.02 -2.73 7.93
CA ALA A 252 -25.39 -2.11 9.21
C ALA A 252 -26.00 -3.10 10.22
N ILE A 253 -25.50 -3.05 11.47
CA ILE A 253 -26.08 -3.79 12.59
C ILE A 253 -27.16 -2.90 13.23
N SER A 254 -28.42 -3.33 13.18
CA SER A 254 -29.56 -2.70 13.86
C SER A 254 -29.95 -3.50 15.09
N GLY A 255 -30.11 -2.85 16.23
CA GLY A 255 -30.48 -3.52 17.48
C GLY A 255 -30.56 -2.56 18.66
N LYS A 256 -31.06 -3.03 19.80
CA LYS A 256 -31.22 -2.21 21.00
C LYS A 256 -29.89 -2.04 21.74
N VAL A 257 -29.51 -0.79 22.03
CA VAL A 257 -28.37 -0.50 22.92
C VAL A 257 -28.78 -0.76 24.36
N VAL A 258 -27.99 -1.56 25.07
CA VAL A 258 -28.29 -1.98 26.45
C VAL A 258 -27.20 -1.59 27.46
N ASN A 259 -26.01 -1.18 27.03
CA ASN A 259 -24.98 -0.65 27.92
C ASN A 259 -24.00 0.29 27.20
N MET A 260 -23.47 1.29 27.92
CA MET A 260 -22.52 2.28 27.46
C MET A 260 -21.48 2.56 28.56
N GLU A 261 -20.23 2.12 28.36
CA GLU A 261 -19.14 2.33 29.33
C GLU A 261 -17.96 3.11 28.70
N PRO A 262 -17.82 4.42 28.99
CA PRO A 262 -16.70 5.21 28.50
C PRO A 262 -15.42 4.98 29.35
N HIS A 263 -14.33 4.64 28.69
CA HIS A 263 -12.99 4.49 29.27
C HIS A 263 -12.05 5.59 28.77
N LYS A 264 -11.45 6.36 29.70
CA LYS A 264 -10.52 7.44 29.40
C LYS A 264 -9.08 7.00 29.59
N TYR A 265 -8.27 7.13 28.55
CA TYR A 265 -6.85 6.76 28.58
C TYR A 265 -5.96 7.93 29.04
N LYS A 266 -4.77 7.61 29.57
CA LYS A 266 -3.76 8.62 29.97
C LYS A 266 -3.34 9.56 28.82
N SER A 267 -3.51 9.12 27.58
CA SER A 267 -3.29 9.90 26.36
C SER A 267 -4.39 10.93 26.04
N GLY A 268 -5.47 10.97 26.83
CA GLY A 268 -6.63 11.84 26.62
C GLY A 268 -7.71 11.26 25.69
N LYS A 269 -7.41 10.18 24.96
CA LYS A 269 -8.40 9.49 24.11
C LYS A 269 -9.48 8.80 24.94
N ILE A 270 -10.71 8.81 24.44
CA ILE A 270 -11.88 8.17 25.06
C ILE A 270 -12.29 6.99 24.18
N LYS A 271 -12.50 5.82 24.79
CA LYS A 271 -13.10 4.65 24.14
C LYS A 271 -14.47 4.42 24.76
N THR A 272 -15.52 4.33 23.94
CA THR A 272 -16.86 3.96 24.40
C THR A 272 -17.22 2.61 23.82
N ASP A 273 -17.57 1.65 24.68
CA ASP A 273 -18.02 0.33 24.26
C ASP A 273 -19.56 0.26 24.35
N TYR A 274 -20.21 0.01 23.22
CA TYR A 274 -21.64 -0.17 23.10
C TYR A 274 -21.98 -1.66 23.04
N THR A 275 -22.91 -2.11 23.87
CA THR A 275 -23.50 -3.44 23.70
C THR A 275 -24.80 -3.35 22.91
N ILE A 276 -24.83 -3.96 21.72
CA ILE A 276 -26.01 -4.04 20.86
C ILE A 276 -26.55 -5.47 20.87
N ILE A 277 -27.86 -5.62 21.09
CA ILE A 277 -28.58 -6.89 20.92
C ILE A 277 -29.47 -6.75 19.69
N THR A 278 -29.24 -7.60 18.68
CA THR A 278 -30.05 -7.67 17.44
C THR A 278 -31.33 -8.45 17.65
N ASP A 279 -32.27 -8.35 16.71
CA ASP A 279 -33.58 -9.04 16.78
C ASP A 279 -33.46 -10.58 16.81
N ASP A 280 -32.36 -11.14 16.31
CA ASP A 280 -32.00 -12.56 16.41
C ASP A 280 -31.23 -12.91 17.70
N GLU A 281 -31.32 -12.05 18.72
CA GLU A 281 -30.68 -12.15 20.04
C GLU A 281 -29.14 -12.23 20.04
N LYS A 282 -28.47 -11.92 18.91
CA LYS A 282 -27.01 -11.84 18.88
C LYS A 282 -26.52 -10.57 19.56
N LYS A 283 -25.48 -10.74 20.39
CA LYS A 283 -24.86 -9.66 21.13
C LYS A 283 -23.55 -9.23 20.46
N TYR A 284 -23.45 -7.95 20.16
CA TYR A 284 -22.25 -7.30 19.61
C TYR A 284 -21.71 -6.27 20.60
N ILE A 285 -20.40 -6.25 20.78
CA ILE A 285 -19.70 -5.18 21.50
C ILE A 285 -19.00 -4.34 20.45
N ILE A 286 -19.39 -3.08 20.33
CA ILE A 286 -18.85 -2.16 19.34
C ILE A 286 -18.09 -1.04 20.04
N SER A 287 -16.84 -0.84 19.64
CA SER A 287 -15.98 0.20 20.21
C SER A 287 -15.93 1.44 19.33
N GLU A 288 -16.07 2.60 19.93
CA GLU A 288 -15.85 3.91 19.31
C GLU A 288 -14.71 4.64 20.00
N TRP A 289 -13.79 5.21 19.22
CA TRP A 289 -12.67 5.99 19.73
C TRP A 289 -12.85 7.47 19.41
N ARG A 290 -12.71 8.33 20.43
CA ARG A 290 -12.81 9.78 20.29
C ARG A 290 -11.54 10.48 20.74
N GLU A 291 -11.20 11.55 20.03
CA GLU A 291 -10.08 12.41 20.37
C GLU A 291 -10.38 13.26 21.63
N PRO A 292 -9.35 13.67 22.39
CA PRO A 292 -9.52 14.53 23.54
C PRO A 292 -10.17 15.86 23.09
N ASN A 293 -11.36 16.16 23.62
CA ASN A 293 -12.25 17.32 23.35
C ASN A 293 -13.44 17.09 22.41
N ALA A 294 -13.71 15.87 21.95
CA ALA A 294 -14.98 15.58 21.28
C ALA A 294 -16.17 15.71 22.24
N ALA A 295 -17.29 16.28 21.77
CA ALA A 295 -18.52 16.39 22.55
C ALA A 295 -18.98 15.01 23.06
N VAL A 296 -19.50 15.00 24.30
CA VAL A 296 -20.13 13.80 24.87
C VAL A 296 -21.30 13.41 23.96
N ALA A 297 -21.40 12.12 23.62
CA ALA A 297 -22.52 11.67 22.79
C ALA A 297 -23.82 11.97 23.55
N PRO A 298 -24.86 12.49 22.89
CA PRO A 298 -26.15 12.61 23.54
C PRO A 298 -26.64 11.21 23.97
N GLU A 299 -27.36 11.12 25.08
CA GLU A 299 -27.90 9.86 25.66
C GLU A 299 -28.99 9.19 24.79
N THR A 300 -29.02 9.52 23.49
CA THR A 300 -30.05 9.14 22.53
C THR A 300 -29.92 7.67 22.10
N PRO A 301 -31.02 6.92 21.93
CA PRO A 301 -30.96 5.57 21.40
C PRO A 301 -30.35 5.55 19.99
N ILE A 302 -29.33 4.72 19.83
CA ILE A 302 -28.69 4.45 18.53
C ILE A 302 -29.60 3.52 17.73
N ILE A 303 -29.95 3.88 16.50
CA ILE A 303 -30.79 3.05 15.62
C ILE A 303 -29.94 2.05 14.83
N ALA A 304 -28.78 2.48 14.32
CA ALA A 304 -27.94 1.64 13.48
C ALA A 304 -26.46 2.03 13.57
N VAL A 305 -25.57 1.03 13.58
CA VAL A 305 -24.11 1.24 13.54
C VAL A 305 -23.53 0.54 12.31
N ASN A 306 -22.80 1.29 11.49
CA ASN A 306 -21.94 0.70 10.47
C ASN A 306 -20.64 0.27 11.12
N VAL A 307 -20.29 -1.01 10.94
CA VAL A 307 -19.20 -1.63 11.67
C VAL A 307 -18.13 -2.11 10.70
N LYS A 308 -16.90 -1.75 11.00
CA LYS A 308 -15.71 -2.36 10.42
C LYS A 308 -15.27 -3.50 11.32
N VAL A 309 -15.11 -4.68 10.72
CA VAL A 309 -14.53 -5.83 11.43
C VAL A 309 -13.02 -5.74 11.31
N SER A 310 -12.35 -5.75 12.45
CA SER A 310 -10.91 -5.94 12.58
C SER A 310 -10.64 -7.22 13.36
N GLU A 311 -9.43 -7.75 13.26
CA GLU A 311 -9.02 -8.91 14.04
C GLU A 311 -7.87 -8.49 14.94
N TYR A 312 -7.99 -8.79 16.23
CA TYR A 312 -6.95 -8.53 17.22
C TYR A 312 -6.77 -9.79 18.08
N ASN A 313 -5.55 -10.33 18.11
CA ASN A 313 -5.23 -11.58 18.80
C ASN A 313 -6.16 -12.77 18.45
N GLY A 314 -6.53 -12.91 17.16
CA GLY A 314 -7.38 -14.01 16.70
C GLY A 314 -8.87 -13.86 17.06
N GLN A 315 -9.29 -12.73 17.63
CA GLN A 315 -10.70 -12.45 17.94
C GLN A 315 -11.24 -11.30 17.08
N PRO A 316 -12.48 -11.41 16.57
CA PRO A 316 -13.11 -10.34 15.83
C PRO A 316 -13.43 -9.16 16.76
N GLN A 317 -12.96 -7.98 16.37
CA GLN A 317 -13.29 -6.69 16.99
C GLN A 317 -14.14 -5.86 16.04
N TYR A 318 -15.26 -5.38 16.55
CA TYR A 318 -16.24 -4.59 15.83
C TYR A 318 -16.03 -3.11 16.15
N ILE A 319 -15.57 -2.33 15.16
CA ILE A 319 -15.27 -0.90 15.32
C ILE A 319 -16.34 -0.09 14.61
N ALA A 320 -16.97 0.87 15.30
CA ALA A 320 -17.96 1.75 14.68
C ALA A 320 -17.28 2.70 13.67
N GLU A 321 -17.76 2.71 12.42
CA GLU A 321 -17.38 3.72 11.43
C GLU A 321 -18.38 4.88 11.38
N SER A 322 -19.66 4.60 11.56
CA SER A 322 -20.69 5.63 11.73
C SER A 322 -21.84 5.12 12.59
N ILE A 323 -22.37 6.00 13.42
CA ILE A 323 -23.50 5.76 14.31
C ILE A 323 -24.65 6.62 13.82
N ARG A 324 -25.79 6.02 13.47
CA ARG A 324 -27.04 6.73 13.23
C ARG A 324 -27.87 6.71 14.50
N VAL A 325 -28.09 7.89 15.07
CA VAL A 325 -28.99 8.11 16.21
C VAL A 325 -30.37 8.48 15.71
N ASP A 326 -31.42 8.07 16.42
CA ASP A 326 -32.77 8.58 16.16
C ASP A 326 -32.79 10.05 16.57
N GLU A 327 -33.14 10.95 15.64
CA GLU A 327 -33.43 12.32 16.06
C GLU A 327 -34.81 12.28 16.73
N PRO A 328 -34.96 12.74 17.99
CA PRO A 328 -36.29 12.83 18.57
C PRO A 328 -37.12 13.74 17.67
N GLU A 329 -38.28 13.24 17.21
CA GLU A 329 -39.26 14.06 16.48
C GLU A 329 -39.47 15.35 17.27
N ILE A 330 -38.99 16.47 16.72
CA ILE A 330 -39.31 17.78 17.25
C ILE A 330 -40.79 17.95 16.91
N PRO A 331 -41.72 17.99 17.88
CA PRO A 331 -43.11 18.23 17.55
C PRO A 331 -43.18 19.57 16.83
N PHE A 332 -43.70 19.56 15.60
CA PHE A 332 -44.04 20.77 14.87
C PHE A 332 -44.95 21.60 15.78
N GLY A 333 -44.41 22.72 16.29
CA GLY A 333 -45.16 23.67 17.08
C GLY A 333 -46.27 24.30 16.24
N GLU A 334 -47.45 24.37 16.84
CA GLU A 334 -48.61 25.19 16.47
C GLU A 334 -48.25 26.68 16.31
#